data_AF-A0A8E0N8K7-F1
#
_entry.id   AF-A0A8E0N8K7-F1
#
_cell.length_a   1.000
_cell.length_b   1.000
_cell.length_c   1.000
_cell.angle_alpha   90.00
_cell.angle_beta   90.00
_cell.angle_gamma   90.00
#
_symmetry.space_group_name_H-M   'P 1'
#
loop_
_entity.id
_entity.type
_entity.pdbx_description
1 polymer ?
#
loop_
_entity_poly.entity_id
_entity_poly.type
_entity_poly.pdbx_seq_one_letter_code
_entity_poly.pdbx_strand_id
1 'polypeptide(L)'
;MGPATAVTPFDIGGWTEAEARAQFVKFRFAENGGEPFCGKCGCVAVSHYKCRPIYKCKGCGSQFSATSGTPWQKRKIKFRKLMYLIACFVDNVQAQTARAICRHIRVQYKTVLLWLHKLRAEIANRAATATPLLSGEVEVDGAYFGGYVRPKNQAKTRKDLRKIPYRANDRALCVVVARQRGDGPIRTWVGKNEIDTRPFVKDAVQRNSVVFTDMAPHWGKLRGKFKLFRINHKRAYCTPEACTNQAETLWALMRVMERVHRHISQNYLDLYAAEAAWTLQKGKRAEGEDFTNLMAWMSRQGRSPLAGYFQGRKRSLPLCKVDGTIEDWKPKPRKGTVTFIDKDAEPIEYKPRRPLAKTWREGFTFLSAEQFLAAPSLVPDHGGVYAVFVRGGQAIFGATGYQDVPQRPVWRHDDADHAYTGETYGLRTRILSHLAGDILVSNLRETLMALQWGGGALPDGPDVEAGRIQAERALTEWMKANILVGYRSCSYVKDVETAILDATASPFNLRRSNPSAYADALQDLRRRFRDDVVSGWAKPEGQPHPRVRR
;
A
#
# COMPACT_ATOMS: atom_id res chain seq x y z
N MET A 1 37.04 -9.00 26.26
CA MET A 1 36.03 -8.65 25.24
C MET A 1 35.05 -7.69 25.89
N GLY A 2 35.06 -6.40 25.50
CA GLY A 2 34.11 -5.42 26.04
C GLY A 2 32.67 -5.69 25.57
N PRO A 3 31.64 -5.18 26.29
CA PRO A 3 30.26 -5.35 25.89
C PRO A 3 30.05 -4.78 24.47
N ALA A 4 29.20 -5.44 23.68
CA ALA A 4 28.87 -5.03 22.32
C ALA A 4 28.43 -3.55 22.33
N THR A 5 29.25 -2.68 21.73
CA THR A 5 29.02 -1.25 21.67
C THR A 5 27.65 -0.96 21.07
N ALA A 6 26.93 -0.01 21.66
CA ALA A 6 25.64 0.44 21.15
C ALA A 6 25.77 0.84 19.68
N VAL A 7 25.04 0.14 18.81
CA VAL A 7 25.07 0.43 17.38
C VAL A 7 23.94 1.42 17.08
N THR A 8 24.31 2.68 16.86
CA THR A 8 23.35 3.72 16.51
C THR A 8 23.14 3.79 14.98
N PRO A 9 22.06 4.45 14.51
CA PRO A 9 21.91 4.76 13.09
C PRO A 9 23.09 5.55 12.52
N PHE A 10 23.74 6.40 13.33
CA PHE A 10 24.90 7.19 12.93
C PHE A 10 26.11 6.30 12.63
N ASP A 11 26.42 5.36 13.53
CA ASP A 11 27.56 4.44 13.36
C ASP A 11 27.42 3.59 12.08
N ILE A 12 26.22 3.05 11.84
CA ILE A 12 25.91 2.26 10.64
C ILE A 12 25.95 3.13 9.38
N GLY A 13 25.73 4.44 9.54
CA GLY A 13 25.89 5.45 8.51
C GLY A 13 27.30 5.48 7.93
N GLY A 14 28.34 5.16 8.70
CA GLY A 14 29.73 5.11 8.24
C GLY A 14 30.11 3.81 7.52
N TRP A 15 29.40 2.72 7.75
CA TRP A 15 29.84 1.39 7.30
C TRP A 15 29.74 1.17 5.80
N THR A 16 30.65 0.38 5.25
CA THR A 16 30.53 -0.28 3.95
C THR A 16 29.60 -1.48 4.04
N GLU A 17 29.15 -2.02 2.90
CA GLU A 17 28.33 -3.23 2.88
C GLU A 17 29.09 -4.47 3.41
N ALA A 18 30.41 -4.51 3.22
CA ALA A 18 31.26 -5.58 3.72
C ALA A 18 31.40 -5.55 5.24
N GLU A 19 31.62 -4.36 5.82
CA GLU A 19 31.67 -4.17 7.27
C GLU A 19 30.33 -4.48 7.92
N ALA A 20 29.23 -3.98 7.37
CA ALA A 20 27.89 -4.29 7.87
C ALA A 20 27.59 -5.80 7.81
N ARG A 21 28.06 -6.49 6.76
CA ARG A 21 27.95 -7.95 6.68
C ARG A 21 28.78 -8.64 7.78
N ALA A 22 30.02 -8.20 7.99
CA ALA A 22 30.88 -8.78 9.01
C ALA A 22 30.28 -8.61 10.42
N GLN A 23 29.77 -7.41 10.73
CA GLN A 23 29.07 -7.15 11.99
C GLN A 23 27.81 -8.00 12.12
N PHE A 24 27.01 -8.12 11.05
CA PHE A 24 25.84 -8.99 11.04
C PHE A 24 26.20 -10.46 11.35
N VAL A 25 27.31 -10.97 10.80
CA VAL A 25 27.79 -12.34 11.07
C VAL A 25 28.15 -12.51 12.54
N LYS A 26 28.85 -11.54 13.14
CA LYS A 26 29.18 -11.55 14.57
C LYS A 26 27.93 -11.63 15.44
N PHE A 27 26.93 -10.79 15.17
CA PHE A 27 25.65 -10.84 15.88
C PHE A 27 24.90 -12.15 15.65
N ARG A 28 24.91 -12.67 14.41
CA ARG A 28 24.23 -13.93 14.06
C ARG A 28 24.79 -15.11 14.84
N PHE A 29 26.10 -15.17 15.04
CA PHE A 29 26.78 -16.29 15.67
C PHE A 29 27.40 -15.92 17.02
N ALA A 30 26.79 -14.97 17.72
CA ALA A 30 27.28 -14.49 19.01
C ALA A 30 27.44 -15.64 20.05
N GLU A 31 26.58 -16.66 19.96
CA GLU A 31 26.66 -17.88 20.79
C GLU A 31 27.93 -18.71 20.58
N ASN A 32 28.63 -18.51 19.45
CA ASN A 32 29.89 -19.16 19.11
C ASN A 32 31.01 -18.12 18.89
N GLY A 33 31.04 -17.08 19.72
CA GLY A 33 32.08 -16.03 19.66
C GLY A 33 32.09 -15.20 18.38
N GLY A 34 31.00 -15.23 17.60
CA GLY A 34 30.90 -14.57 16.29
C GLY A 34 31.31 -15.44 15.11
N GLU A 35 31.71 -16.69 15.33
CA GLU A 35 32.18 -17.61 14.29
C GLU A 35 31.04 -18.49 13.73
N PRO A 36 30.94 -18.68 12.39
CA PRO A 36 29.86 -19.46 11.78
C PRO A 36 29.83 -20.92 12.24
N PHE A 37 28.66 -21.40 12.65
CA PHE A 37 28.41 -22.82 12.91
C PHE A 37 27.15 -23.31 12.16
N CYS A 38 27.04 -24.62 11.98
CA CYS A 38 25.93 -25.22 11.24
C CYS A 38 24.65 -25.26 12.08
N GLY A 39 23.64 -24.51 11.67
CA GLY A 39 22.31 -24.52 12.29
C GLY A 39 21.53 -25.84 12.23
N LYS A 40 21.93 -26.78 11.36
CA LYS A 40 21.24 -28.08 11.19
C LYS A 40 21.77 -29.16 12.14
N CYS A 41 23.07 -29.17 12.42
CA CYS A 41 23.72 -30.23 13.19
C CYS A 41 24.64 -29.72 14.31
N GLY A 42 24.72 -28.41 14.54
CA GLY A 42 25.56 -27.80 15.58
C GLY A 42 27.07 -27.76 15.28
N CYS A 43 27.54 -28.40 14.21
CA CYS A 43 28.96 -28.48 13.88
C CYS A 43 29.61 -27.09 13.71
N VAL A 44 30.65 -26.81 14.49
CA VAL A 44 31.46 -25.58 14.43
C VAL A 44 32.54 -25.63 13.34
N ALA A 45 32.88 -26.82 12.84
CA ALA A 45 33.83 -26.99 11.76
C ALA A 45 33.19 -26.62 10.41
N VAL A 46 33.39 -25.37 10.00
CA VAL A 46 32.76 -24.76 8.82
C VAL A 46 33.82 -24.19 7.88
N SER A 47 33.72 -24.51 6.59
CA SER A 47 34.51 -23.87 5.53
C SER A 47 33.72 -22.76 4.83
N HIS A 48 34.38 -21.70 4.37
CA HIS A 48 33.76 -20.63 3.60
C HIS A 48 34.22 -20.66 2.14
N TYR A 49 33.34 -20.29 1.21
CA TYR A 49 33.72 -20.12 -0.19
C TYR A 49 34.32 -18.73 -0.42
N LYS A 50 35.41 -18.65 -1.21
CA LYS A 50 36.06 -17.36 -1.54
C LYS A 50 35.17 -16.46 -2.40
N CYS A 51 34.51 -17.03 -3.41
CA CYS A 51 33.77 -16.26 -4.43
C CYS A 51 32.30 -15.99 -4.06
N ARG A 52 31.76 -16.61 -3.00
CA ARG A 52 30.34 -16.50 -2.63
C ARG A 52 30.20 -16.44 -1.11
N PRO A 53 29.26 -15.64 -0.55
CA PRO A 53 29.05 -15.50 0.89
C PRO A 53 28.27 -16.70 1.47
N ILE A 54 28.80 -17.90 1.26
CA ILE A 54 28.23 -19.19 1.62
C ILE A 54 29.25 -19.97 2.46
N TYR A 55 28.72 -20.68 3.44
CA TYR A 55 29.41 -21.58 4.34
C TYR A 55 29.05 -23.03 3.99
N LYS A 56 29.99 -23.95 4.15
CA LYS A 56 29.78 -25.40 4.03
C LYS A 56 30.17 -26.07 5.34
N CYS A 57 29.22 -26.79 5.92
CA CYS A 57 29.42 -27.57 7.12
C CYS A 57 30.28 -28.81 6.81
N LYS A 58 31.32 -29.08 7.60
CA LYS A 58 32.12 -30.32 7.46
C LYS A 58 31.42 -31.56 7.99
N GLY A 59 30.59 -31.43 9.04
CA GLY A 59 29.83 -32.55 9.61
C GLY A 59 28.74 -33.12 8.69
N CYS A 60 27.74 -32.31 8.32
CA CYS A 60 26.60 -32.77 7.50
C CYS A 60 26.66 -32.38 6.01
N GLY A 61 27.77 -31.77 5.55
CA GLY A 61 27.94 -31.35 4.14
C GLY A 61 27.04 -30.20 3.66
N SER A 62 26.10 -29.74 4.49
CA SER A 62 25.11 -28.73 4.09
C SER A 62 25.74 -27.37 3.82
N GLN A 63 25.20 -26.67 2.82
CA GLN A 63 25.57 -25.29 2.50
C GLN A 63 24.56 -24.32 3.08
N PHE A 64 25.05 -23.24 3.70
CA PHE A 64 24.21 -22.23 4.33
C PHE A 64 24.86 -20.85 4.25
N SER A 65 24.05 -19.80 4.41
CA SER A 65 24.51 -18.42 4.53
C SER A 65 24.24 -17.90 5.95
N ALA A 66 24.74 -16.71 6.29
CA ALA A 66 24.46 -16.05 7.56
C ALA A 66 22.95 -15.84 7.85
N THR A 67 22.10 -15.89 6.82
CA THR A 67 20.65 -15.70 6.93
C THR A 67 19.86 -16.99 6.74
N SER A 68 20.54 -18.12 6.55
CA SER A 68 19.87 -19.40 6.32
C SER A 68 19.24 -19.93 7.59
N GLY A 69 18.03 -20.48 7.48
CA GLY A 69 17.30 -21.05 8.61
C GLY A 69 16.77 -20.03 9.62
N THR A 70 16.82 -18.72 9.33
CA THR A 70 16.39 -17.67 10.26
C THR A 70 15.29 -16.78 9.67
N PRO A 71 14.65 -15.91 10.47
CA PRO A 71 13.78 -14.84 9.98
C PRO A 71 14.41 -13.95 8.89
N TRP A 72 15.75 -13.91 8.82
CA TRP A 72 16.54 -13.19 7.82
C TRP A 72 16.53 -13.82 6.42
N GLN A 73 16.09 -15.08 6.30
CA GLN A 73 16.24 -15.87 5.08
C GLN A 73 15.56 -15.22 3.86
N LYS A 74 16.19 -15.40 2.69
CA LYS A 74 15.76 -14.85 1.39
C LYS A 74 15.58 -13.33 1.39
N ARG A 75 16.31 -12.62 2.26
CA ARG A 75 16.37 -11.15 2.19
C ARG A 75 16.96 -10.70 0.84
N LYS A 76 16.40 -9.60 0.31
CA LYS A 76 16.94 -8.87 -0.84
C LYS A 76 17.49 -7.49 -0.45
N ILE A 77 17.17 -7.02 0.76
CA ILE A 77 17.72 -5.79 1.32
C ILE A 77 19.20 -6.00 1.68
N LYS A 78 20.02 -4.96 1.51
CA LYS A 78 21.47 -4.91 1.87
C LYS A 78 21.67 -4.96 3.40
N PHE A 79 22.83 -5.43 3.88
CA PHE A 79 23.15 -5.63 5.31
C PHE A 79 23.16 -4.30 6.04
N ARG A 80 23.84 -3.30 5.48
CA ARG A 80 23.86 -1.96 6.06
C ARG A 80 22.46 -1.38 6.24
N LYS A 81 21.63 -1.44 5.20
CA LYS A 81 20.24 -0.93 5.26
C LYS A 81 19.37 -1.70 6.24
N LEU A 82 19.60 -3.01 6.38
CA LEU A 82 18.87 -3.85 7.33
C LEU A 82 19.24 -3.51 8.76
N MET A 83 20.53 -3.39 9.06
CA MET A 83 21.00 -3.01 10.40
C MET A 83 20.54 -1.60 10.75
N TYR A 84 20.61 -0.65 9.81
CA TYR A 84 20.10 0.71 10.02
C TYR A 84 18.61 0.70 10.35
N LEU A 85 17.80 -0.10 9.65
CA LEU A 85 16.36 -0.25 9.93
C LEU A 85 16.12 -0.76 11.36
N ILE A 86 16.93 -1.72 11.83
CA ILE A 86 16.83 -2.27 13.18
C ILE A 86 17.23 -1.21 14.21
N ALA A 87 18.32 -0.47 13.96
CA ALA A 87 18.78 0.60 14.85
C ALA A 87 17.70 1.68 15.00
N CYS A 88 17.09 2.15 13.90
CA CYS A 88 15.96 3.10 13.99
C CYS A 88 14.76 2.54 14.75
N PHE A 89 14.48 1.23 14.62
CA PHE A 89 13.37 0.61 15.33
C PHE A 89 13.64 0.49 16.84
N VAL A 90 14.88 0.22 17.22
CA VAL A 90 15.34 0.15 18.62
C VAL A 90 15.38 1.53 19.25
N ASP A 91 15.93 2.53 18.55
CA ASP A 91 16.10 3.91 19.03
C ASP A 91 14.76 4.64 19.22
N ASN A 92 13.72 4.20 18.53
CA ASN A 92 12.40 4.81 18.64
C ASN A 92 11.77 4.63 20.04
N VAL A 93 11.49 5.76 20.71
CA VAL A 93 10.93 5.81 22.07
C VAL A 93 9.39 5.70 22.12
N GLN A 94 8.67 6.13 21.06
CA GLN A 94 7.20 6.17 21.08
C GLN A 94 6.54 5.47 19.89
N ALA A 95 6.89 5.84 18.66
CA ALA A 95 6.48 5.16 17.43
C ALA A 95 7.16 5.80 16.21
N GLN A 96 7.65 5.00 15.26
CA GLN A 96 8.15 5.50 13.99
C GLN A 96 7.43 4.86 12.82
N THR A 97 6.94 5.67 11.88
CA THR A 97 6.25 5.15 10.69
C THR A 97 7.22 4.43 9.76
N ALA A 98 6.77 3.34 9.14
CA ALA A 98 7.54 2.67 8.09
C ALA A 98 7.93 3.64 6.96
N ARG A 99 7.10 4.65 6.67
CA ARG A 99 7.36 5.67 5.64
C ARG A 99 8.48 6.63 6.03
N ALA A 100 8.65 6.95 7.31
CA ALA A 100 9.80 7.72 7.80
C ALA A 100 11.10 6.92 7.57
N ILE A 101 11.15 5.66 8.01
CA ILE A 101 12.31 4.78 7.79
C ILE A 101 12.63 4.64 6.29
N CYS A 102 11.63 4.52 5.43
CA CYS A 102 11.84 4.47 3.97
C CYS A 102 12.60 5.68 3.41
N ARG A 103 12.36 6.88 3.96
CA ARG A 103 13.06 8.10 3.52
C ARG A 103 14.53 8.05 3.91
N HIS A 104 14.85 7.53 5.09
CA HIS A 104 16.22 7.37 5.55
C HIS A 104 17.00 6.33 4.73
N ILE A 105 16.44 5.12 4.52
CA ILE A 105 17.19 4.02 3.86
C ILE A 105 16.97 3.91 2.35
N ARG A 106 16.07 4.71 1.76
CA ARG A 106 15.66 4.65 0.34
C ARG A 106 15.30 3.24 -0.12
N VAL A 107 14.29 2.66 0.51
CA VAL A 107 13.71 1.33 0.18
C VAL A 107 12.20 1.46 0.08
N GLN A 108 11.56 0.58 -0.71
CA GLN A 108 10.10 0.56 -0.85
C GLN A 108 9.40 0.34 0.50
N TYR A 109 8.30 1.08 0.70
CA TYR A 109 7.42 1.01 1.88
C TYR A 109 7.06 -0.42 2.30
N LYS A 110 6.65 -1.25 1.34
CA LYS A 110 6.23 -2.63 1.58
C LYS A 110 7.34 -3.45 2.25
N THR A 111 8.58 -3.28 1.79
CA THR A 111 9.75 -3.98 2.33
C THR A 111 10.02 -3.59 3.78
N VAL A 112 10.00 -2.29 4.08
CA VAL A 112 10.20 -1.79 5.45
C VAL A 112 9.09 -2.27 6.37
N LEU A 113 7.83 -2.14 5.94
CA LEU A 113 6.68 -2.59 6.72
C LEU A 113 6.79 -4.07 7.09
N LEU A 114 7.17 -4.93 6.13
CA LEU A 114 7.37 -6.35 6.38
C LEU A 114 8.46 -6.59 7.41
N TRP A 115 9.62 -5.93 7.29
CA TRP A 115 10.72 -6.08 8.25
C TRP A 115 10.32 -5.65 9.65
N LEU A 116 9.64 -4.51 9.79
CA LEU A 116 9.18 -4.06 11.10
C LEU A 116 8.16 -5.04 11.70
N HIS A 117 7.27 -5.64 10.89
CA HIS A 117 6.40 -6.70 11.40
C HIS A 117 7.17 -7.96 11.82
N LYS A 118 8.26 -8.32 11.13
CA LYS A 118 9.12 -9.44 11.55
C LYS A 118 9.78 -9.17 12.90
N LEU A 119 10.30 -7.96 13.10
CA LEU A 119 10.88 -7.55 14.39
C LEU A 119 9.85 -7.65 15.52
N ARG A 120 8.64 -7.11 15.29
CA ARG A 120 7.55 -7.23 16.26
C ARG A 120 7.13 -8.69 16.53
N ALA A 121 7.15 -9.54 15.50
CA ALA A 121 6.82 -10.95 15.65
C ALA A 121 7.82 -11.67 16.57
N GLU A 122 9.11 -11.38 16.46
CA GLU A 122 10.09 -11.96 17.38
C GLU A 122 9.99 -11.39 18.79
N ILE A 123 9.68 -10.09 18.95
CA ILE A 123 9.40 -9.49 20.26
C ILE A 123 8.20 -10.20 20.92
N ALA A 124 7.11 -10.40 20.17
CA ALA A 124 5.92 -11.10 20.66
C ALA A 124 6.23 -12.55 21.04
N ASN A 125 7.00 -13.26 20.21
CA ASN A 125 7.42 -14.64 20.49
C ASN A 125 8.27 -14.72 21.77
N ARG A 126 9.22 -13.78 21.95
CA ARG A 126 10.05 -13.71 23.15
C ARG A 126 9.22 -13.44 24.40
N ALA A 127 8.25 -12.53 24.32
CA ALA A 127 7.35 -12.22 25.43
C ALA A 127 6.47 -13.43 25.81
N ALA A 128 5.96 -14.18 24.82
CA ALA A 128 5.13 -15.35 25.04
C ALA A 128 5.89 -16.54 25.67
N THR A 129 7.17 -16.68 25.34
CA THR A 129 8.05 -17.75 25.85
C THR A 129 8.94 -17.30 27.02
N ALA A 130 8.71 -16.10 27.55
CA ALA A 130 9.54 -15.55 28.62
C ALA A 130 9.35 -16.32 29.93
N THR A 131 10.48 -16.71 30.52
CA THR A 131 10.60 -17.20 31.91
C THR A 131 11.57 -16.26 32.64
N PRO A 132 11.34 -15.93 33.93
CA PRO A 132 10.31 -16.48 34.83
C PRO A 132 8.90 -15.87 34.64
N LEU A 133 7.92 -16.43 35.34
CA LEU A 133 6.57 -15.88 35.49
C LEU A 133 6.61 -14.49 36.15
N LEU A 134 5.54 -13.71 35.97
CA LEU A 134 5.35 -12.45 36.70
C LEU A 134 5.18 -12.75 38.19
N SER A 135 5.87 -12.03 39.07
CA SER A 135 5.90 -12.31 40.51
C SER A 135 5.76 -11.05 41.34
N GLY A 136 5.43 -11.20 42.63
CA GLY A 136 5.32 -10.07 43.55
C GLY A 136 4.05 -9.27 43.30
N GLU A 137 4.18 -8.01 42.91
CA GLU A 137 3.04 -7.13 42.62
C GLU A 137 2.79 -7.01 41.11
N VAL A 138 1.59 -7.33 40.65
CA VAL A 138 1.23 -7.36 39.22
C VAL A 138 -0.05 -6.56 38.98
N GLU A 139 0.01 -5.59 38.08
CA GLU A 139 -1.15 -4.83 37.60
C GLU A 139 -1.72 -5.48 36.34
N VAL A 140 -3.03 -5.71 36.30
CA VAL A 140 -3.74 -6.26 35.15
C VAL A 140 -4.87 -5.33 34.74
N ASP A 141 -4.90 -4.98 33.46
CA ASP A 141 -5.90 -4.09 32.89
C ASP A 141 -6.18 -4.44 31.42
N GLY A 142 -7.32 -4.01 30.90
CA GLY A 142 -7.78 -4.28 29.55
C GLY A 142 -8.22 -3.03 28.79
N ALA A 143 -7.71 -2.84 27.57
CA ALA A 143 -8.11 -1.75 26.70
C ALA A 143 -8.53 -2.24 25.31
N TYR A 144 -9.57 -1.60 24.75
CA TYR A 144 -10.09 -1.95 23.43
C TYR A 144 -9.47 -1.09 22.33
N PHE A 145 -9.02 -1.73 21.25
CA PHE A 145 -8.38 -1.10 20.10
C PHE A 145 -9.12 -1.42 18.79
N GLY A 146 -9.03 -0.49 17.83
CA GLY A 146 -9.81 -0.54 16.60
C GLY A 146 -11.27 -0.11 16.76
N GLY A 147 -12.16 -0.64 15.91
CA GLY A 147 -13.59 -0.37 16.01
C GLY A 147 -14.05 1.03 15.58
N TYR A 148 -13.19 1.84 14.93
CA TYR A 148 -13.59 3.16 14.44
C TYR A 148 -14.76 3.05 13.47
N VAL A 149 -15.91 3.57 13.89
CA VAL A 149 -17.10 3.69 13.05
C VAL A 149 -16.99 5.01 12.33
N ARG A 150 -16.77 4.97 11.01
CA ARG A 150 -16.85 6.18 10.18
C ARG A 150 -18.27 6.77 10.34
N PRO A 151 -18.41 8.03 10.80
CA PRO A 151 -19.71 8.68 10.86
C PRO A 151 -20.35 8.66 9.46
N LYS A 152 -21.67 8.47 9.38
CA LYS A 152 -22.38 8.69 8.12
C LYS A 152 -22.23 10.16 7.69
N ASN A 153 -22.16 10.41 6.39
CA ASN A 153 -21.88 11.74 5.85
C ASN A 153 -22.94 12.77 6.28
N GLN A 154 -24.23 12.40 6.23
CA GLN A 154 -25.34 13.27 6.62
C GLN A 154 -25.54 13.35 8.13
N ALA A 155 -25.58 14.56 8.69
CA ALA A 155 -25.78 14.79 10.13
C ALA A 155 -27.07 14.14 10.67
N LYS A 156 -28.15 14.12 9.89
CA LYS A 156 -29.45 13.54 10.27
C LYS A 156 -29.45 12.01 10.38
N THR A 157 -28.56 11.32 9.64
CA THR A 157 -28.40 9.85 9.70
C THR A 157 -27.14 9.41 10.43
N ARG A 158 -26.35 10.36 10.96
CA ARG A 158 -25.30 10.07 11.94
C ARG A 158 -26.00 9.45 13.14
N LYS A 159 -25.82 8.14 13.30
CA LYS A 159 -26.13 7.49 14.57
C LYS A 159 -25.33 8.22 15.66
N ASP A 160 -25.98 8.61 16.74
CA ASP A 160 -25.30 9.18 17.90
C ASP A 160 -24.25 8.17 18.38
N LEU A 161 -22.97 8.52 18.19
CA LEU A 161 -21.84 7.65 18.52
C LEU A 161 -21.65 7.51 20.03
N ARG A 162 -22.42 8.24 20.86
CA ARG A 162 -22.56 7.97 22.30
C ARG A 162 -23.55 6.84 22.58
N LYS A 163 -24.53 6.61 21.70
CA LYS A 163 -25.59 5.57 21.80
C LYS A 163 -25.25 4.28 21.05
N ILE A 164 -24.34 4.32 20.07
CA ILE A 164 -23.61 3.12 19.65
C ILE A 164 -22.49 2.95 20.66
N PRO A 165 -22.34 1.80 21.35
CA PRO A 165 -21.19 1.62 22.20
C PRO A 165 -19.93 1.83 21.34
N TYR A 166 -19.15 2.85 21.67
CA TYR A 166 -17.73 2.89 21.31
C TYR A 166 -17.21 1.47 21.56
N ARG A 167 -16.70 0.76 20.54
CA ARG A 167 -16.34 -0.69 20.60
C ARG A 167 -17.46 -1.70 20.29
N ALA A 168 -18.19 -1.59 19.18
CA ALA A 168 -19.01 -2.72 18.72
C ALA A 168 -18.15 -4.01 18.63
N ASN A 169 -18.57 -5.09 19.32
CA ASN A 169 -17.80 -6.33 19.53
C ASN A 169 -17.33 -7.02 18.23
N ASP A 170 -18.01 -6.74 17.11
CA ASP A 170 -17.65 -7.27 15.80
C ASP A 170 -16.37 -6.63 15.23
N ARG A 171 -16.00 -5.42 15.68
CA ARG A 171 -14.93 -4.59 15.07
C ARG A 171 -13.87 -4.05 16.04
N ALA A 172 -14.04 -4.21 17.34
CA ALA A 172 -12.96 -3.98 18.31
C ALA A 172 -12.33 -5.30 18.76
N LEU A 173 -11.12 -5.21 19.31
CA LEU A 173 -10.44 -6.28 20.02
C LEU A 173 -9.92 -5.73 21.35
N CYS A 174 -9.92 -6.56 22.38
CA CYS A 174 -9.38 -6.20 23.68
C CYS A 174 -7.93 -6.65 23.77
N VAL A 175 -7.04 -5.73 24.13
CA VAL A 175 -5.67 -6.04 24.55
C VAL A 175 -5.67 -6.01 26.07
N VAL A 176 -5.18 -7.08 26.69
CA VAL A 176 -4.97 -7.15 28.14
C VAL A 176 -3.49 -7.15 28.43
N VAL A 177 -3.09 -6.37 29.43
CA VAL A 177 -1.73 -6.31 29.94
C VAL A 177 -1.67 -6.94 31.32
N ALA A 178 -0.57 -7.65 31.61
CA ALA A 178 -0.13 -7.92 32.97
C ALA A 178 1.28 -7.34 33.12
N ARG A 179 1.45 -6.40 34.04
CA ARG A 179 2.70 -5.69 34.29
C ARG A 179 3.12 -5.91 35.73
N GLN A 180 4.30 -6.49 35.92
CA GLN A 180 4.92 -6.53 37.24
C GLN A 180 5.38 -5.12 37.62
N ARG A 181 5.06 -4.67 38.84
CA ARG A 181 5.47 -3.36 39.35
C ARG A 181 6.99 -3.30 39.52
N GLY A 182 7.50 -2.07 39.51
CA GLY A 182 8.93 -1.77 39.45
C GLY A 182 9.48 -1.97 38.03
N ASP A 183 10.69 -2.50 37.93
CA ASP A 183 11.36 -2.76 36.65
C ASP A 183 11.07 -4.16 36.09
N GLY A 184 9.95 -4.75 36.51
CA GLY A 184 9.52 -6.08 36.12
C GLY A 184 8.99 -6.20 34.68
N PRO A 185 8.82 -7.44 34.20
CA PRO A 185 8.38 -7.70 32.83
C PRO A 185 6.92 -7.29 32.58
N ILE A 186 6.61 -7.03 31.31
CA ILE A 186 5.26 -6.71 30.81
C ILE A 186 4.85 -7.78 29.79
N ARG A 187 3.65 -8.35 29.97
CA ARG A 187 3.06 -9.33 29.05
C ARG A 187 1.73 -8.82 28.53
N THR A 188 1.41 -9.16 27.28
CA THR A 188 0.17 -8.73 26.63
C THR A 188 -0.50 -9.87 25.89
N TRP A 189 -1.84 -9.83 25.86
CA TRP A 189 -2.69 -10.80 25.17
C TRP A 189 -3.82 -10.09 24.44
N VAL A 190 -4.36 -10.72 23.40
CA VAL A 190 -5.47 -10.17 22.62
C VAL A 190 -6.65 -11.13 22.66
N GLY A 191 -7.81 -10.63 23.06
CA GLY A 191 -9.09 -11.34 23.11
C GLY A 191 -10.17 -10.58 22.35
N LYS A 192 -11.32 -11.22 22.12
CA LYS A 192 -12.50 -10.50 21.61
C LYS A 192 -13.08 -9.63 22.71
N ASN A 193 -13.13 -10.18 23.90
CA ASN A 193 -13.48 -9.52 25.15
C ASN A 193 -12.33 -9.68 26.14
N GLU A 194 -12.30 -8.82 27.14
CA GLU A 194 -11.29 -8.83 28.21
C GLU A 194 -11.23 -10.18 28.95
N ILE A 195 -12.39 -10.77 29.24
CA ILE A 195 -12.54 -12.06 29.93
C ILE A 195 -11.81 -13.22 29.21
N ASP A 196 -11.64 -13.13 27.90
CA ASP A 196 -11.03 -14.18 27.09
C ASP A 196 -9.54 -14.39 27.43
N THR A 197 -8.87 -13.39 27.99
CA THR A 197 -7.44 -13.45 28.32
C THR A 197 -7.16 -13.94 29.74
N ARG A 198 -8.20 -14.07 30.59
CA ARG A 198 -8.07 -14.42 32.01
C ARG A 198 -7.27 -15.72 32.26
N PRO A 199 -7.45 -16.82 31.50
CA PRO A 199 -6.64 -18.04 31.71
C PRO A 199 -5.15 -17.77 31.52
N PHE A 200 -4.79 -17.03 30.47
CA PHE A 200 -3.41 -16.68 30.16
C PHE A 200 -2.76 -15.81 31.24
N VAL A 201 -3.51 -14.86 31.80
CA VAL A 201 -3.05 -14.08 32.96
C VAL A 201 -2.78 -14.98 34.16
N LYS A 202 -3.67 -15.95 34.44
CA LYS A 202 -3.49 -16.91 35.55
C LYS A 202 -2.25 -17.77 35.41
N ASP A 203 -1.88 -18.13 34.19
CA ASP A 203 -0.73 -18.99 33.92
C ASP A 203 0.58 -18.20 33.83
N ALA A 204 0.49 -16.90 33.53
CA ALA A 204 1.63 -16.01 33.43
C ALA A 204 2.09 -15.39 34.75
N VAL A 205 1.30 -15.52 35.82
CA VAL A 205 1.57 -14.95 37.16
C VAL A 205 1.85 -16.07 38.16
N GLN A 206 2.95 -15.95 38.91
CA GLN A 206 3.34 -16.88 39.95
C GLN A 206 2.29 -16.92 41.07
N ARG A 207 2.01 -18.13 41.59
CA ARG A 207 1.12 -18.32 42.76
C ARG A 207 1.57 -17.43 43.92
N ASN A 208 0.61 -16.96 44.71
CA ASN A 208 0.82 -16.06 45.87
C ASN A 208 1.26 -14.62 45.52
N SER A 209 1.33 -14.24 44.25
CA SER A 209 1.49 -12.83 43.87
C SER A 209 0.30 -11.98 44.29
N VAL A 210 0.54 -10.69 44.48
CA VAL A 210 -0.47 -9.66 44.70
C VAL A 210 -0.87 -9.08 43.35
N VAL A 211 -2.14 -9.17 43.01
CA VAL A 211 -2.68 -8.69 41.73
C VAL A 211 -3.57 -7.49 41.96
N PHE A 212 -3.37 -6.45 41.14
CA PHE A 212 -4.16 -5.22 41.14
C PHE A 212 -4.96 -5.15 39.83
N THR A 213 -6.29 -5.01 39.93
CA THR A 213 -7.16 -4.89 38.75
C THR A 213 -8.21 -3.80 38.92
N ASP A 214 -8.97 -3.54 37.86
CA ASP A 214 -10.19 -2.73 37.98
C ASP A 214 -11.36 -3.54 38.62
N MET A 215 -12.52 -2.88 38.71
CA MET A 215 -13.76 -3.48 39.22
C MET A 215 -14.56 -4.31 38.18
N ALA A 216 -13.98 -4.70 37.04
CA ALA A 216 -14.67 -5.59 36.09
C ALA A 216 -14.92 -6.99 36.71
N PRO A 217 -16.17 -7.52 36.69
CA PRO A 217 -16.54 -8.72 37.47
C PRO A 217 -15.70 -9.97 37.19
N HIS A 218 -15.19 -10.11 35.96
CA HIS A 218 -14.45 -11.29 35.54
C HIS A 218 -13.06 -11.43 36.21
N TRP A 219 -12.46 -10.31 36.64
CA TRP A 219 -11.22 -10.32 37.44
C TRP A 219 -11.43 -10.83 38.87
N GLY A 220 -12.65 -10.78 39.39
CA GLY A 220 -12.98 -11.36 40.70
C GLY A 220 -12.62 -12.85 40.82
N LYS A 221 -12.63 -13.59 39.70
CA LYS A 221 -12.24 -15.01 39.64
C LYS A 221 -10.72 -15.26 39.77
N LEU A 222 -9.92 -14.21 39.96
CA LEU A 222 -8.50 -14.31 40.31
C LEU A 222 -8.27 -14.53 41.82
N ARG A 223 -9.25 -14.20 42.68
CA ARG A 223 -9.15 -14.34 44.15
C ARG A 223 -8.78 -15.76 44.61
N GLY A 224 -9.19 -16.79 43.86
CA GLY A 224 -8.88 -18.18 44.21
C GLY A 224 -7.41 -18.59 43.99
N LYS A 225 -6.59 -17.78 43.32
CA LYS A 225 -5.16 -18.07 43.08
C LYS A 225 -4.21 -16.98 43.61
N PHE A 226 -4.69 -15.75 43.80
CA PHE A 226 -3.86 -14.58 44.07
C PHE A 226 -4.51 -13.66 45.12
N LYS A 227 -3.68 -12.92 45.87
CA LYS A 227 -4.16 -11.81 46.70
C LYS A 227 -4.61 -10.69 45.77
N LEU A 228 -5.91 -10.38 45.73
CA LEU A 228 -6.49 -9.48 44.73
C LEU A 228 -6.94 -8.16 45.36
N PHE A 229 -6.34 -7.06 44.92
CA PHE A 229 -6.80 -5.70 45.16
C PHE A 229 -7.48 -5.14 43.93
N ARG A 230 -8.57 -4.39 44.11
CA ARG A 230 -9.38 -3.87 43.02
C ARG A 230 -9.69 -2.42 43.22
N ILE A 231 -9.55 -1.63 42.16
CA ILE A 231 -9.90 -0.21 42.17
C ILE A 231 -11.17 0.08 41.37
N ASN A 232 -11.98 1.00 41.88
CA ASN A 232 -13.13 1.54 41.18
C ASN A 232 -12.77 2.87 40.54
N HIS A 233 -12.38 2.83 39.26
CA HIS A 233 -12.02 4.01 38.45
C HIS A 233 -13.15 5.03 38.25
N LYS A 234 -14.40 4.71 38.63
CA LYS A 234 -15.48 5.71 38.68
C LYS A 234 -15.44 6.60 39.93
N ARG A 235 -14.73 6.17 40.98
CA ARG A 235 -14.68 6.87 42.28
C ARG A 235 -13.30 7.42 42.58
N ALA A 236 -12.23 6.72 42.20
CA ALA A 236 -10.86 7.13 42.48
C ALA A 236 -9.91 6.62 41.39
N TYR A 237 -8.88 7.41 41.08
CA TYR A 237 -7.80 7.06 40.16
C TYR A 237 -6.76 6.12 40.81
N CYS A 238 -6.47 6.34 42.10
CA CYS A 238 -5.66 5.45 42.93
C CYS A 238 -6.23 5.42 44.36
N THR A 239 -5.92 4.36 45.10
CA THR A 239 -6.20 4.21 46.53
C THR A 239 -4.92 3.72 47.22
N PRO A 240 -4.76 3.92 48.54
CA PRO A 240 -3.62 3.36 49.28
C PRO A 240 -3.45 1.85 49.07
N GLU A 241 -4.56 1.13 48.85
CA GLU A 241 -4.60 -0.32 48.72
C GLU A 241 -4.55 -0.82 47.28
N ALA A 242 -4.89 0.00 46.27
CA ALA A 242 -4.98 -0.44 44.88
C ALA A 242 -4.67 0.67 43.86
N CYS A 243 -3.88 0.34 42.84
CA CYS A 243 -3.51 1.22 41.73
C CYS A 243 -3.13 0.40 40.49
N THR A 244 -3.57 0.83 39.29
CA THR A 244 -3.26 0.19 37.99
C THR A 244 -2.60 1.17 37.00
N ASN A 245 -2.00 2.25 37.49
CA ASN A 245 -1.48 3.34 36.65
C ASN A 245 -0.31 2.90 35.76
N GLN A 246 0.48 1.91 36.19
CA GLN A 246 1.58 1.42 35.37
C GLN A 246 1.06 0.64 34.15
N ALA A 247 -0.05 -0.08 34.29
CA ALA A 247 -0.73 -0.70 33.16
C ALA A 247 -1.25 0.35 32.16
N GLU A 248 -1.76 1.49 32.63
CA GLU A 248 -2.26 2.58 31.77
C GLU A 248 -1.18 3.21 30.89
N THR A 249 0.08 3.18 31.32
CA THR A 249 1.21 3.70 30.52
C THR A 249 1.32 2.94 29.18
N LEU A 250 0.99 1.65 29.16
CA LEU A 250 0.95 0.86 27.92
C LEU A 250 -0.12 1.40 26.97
N TRP A 251 -1.29 1.76 27.49
CA TRP A 251 -2.39 2.29 26.70
C TRP A 251 -2.04 3.65 26.10
N ALA A 252 -1.44 4.54 26.90
CA ALA A 252 -0.95 5.83 26.41
C ALA A 252 -0.04 5.63 25.18
N LEU A 253 0.93 4.71 25.28
CA LEU A 253 1.84 4.39 24.19
C LEU A 253 1.13 3.76 22.98
N MET A 254 0.26 2.77 23.19
CA MET A 254 -0.48 2.14 22.09
C MET A 254 -1.40 3.13 21.37
N ARG A 255 -1.98 4.11 22.07
CA ARG A 255 -2.79 5.19 21.46
C ARG A 255 -1.92 6.14 20.63
N VAL A 256 -0.70 6.43 21.08
CA VAL A 256 0.29 7.17 20.25
C VAL A 256 0.61 6.36 18.99
N MET A 257 0.88 5.06 19.12
CA MET A 257 1.13 4.17 17.99
C MET A 257 -0.05 4.16 17.00
N GLU A 258 -1.31 4.06 17.45
CA GLU A 258 -2.50 4.14 16.58
C GLU A 258 -2.54 5.44 15.77
N ARG A 259 -2.21 6.58 16.40
CA ARG A 259 -2.17 7.89 15.74
C ARG A 259 -1.03 7.99 14.74
N VAL A 260 0.18 7.61 15.14
CA VAL A 260 1.39 7.68 14.29
C VAL A 260 1.26 6.76 13.08
N HIS A 261 0.81 5.53 13.27
CA HIS A 261 0.59 4.58 12.18
C HIS A 261 -0.71 4.84 11.40
N ARG A 262 -1.56 5.75 11.88
CA ARG A 262 -2.94 6.07 11.43
C ARG A 262 -3.94 4.92 11.53
N HIS A 263 -3.50 3.68 11.31
CA HIS A 263 -4.33 2.49 11.37
C HIS A 263 -3.46 1.25 11.63
N ILE A 264 -3.71 0.59 12.75
CA ILE A 264 -3.17 -0.75 13.03
C ILE A 264 -4.21 -1.78 12.58
N SER A 265 -3.83 -2.64 11.63
CA SER A 265 -4.71 -3.73 11.22
C SER A 265 -4.78 -4.79 12.33
N GLN A 266 -6.00 -5.24 12.62
CA GLN A 266 -6.29 -6.18 13.72
C GLN A 266 -5.42 -7.45 13.70
N ASN A 267 -5.06 -7.95 12.51
CA ASN A 267 -4.19 -9.13 12.34
C ASN A 267 -2.79 -8.99 12.97
N TYR A 268 -2.39 -7.77 13.31
CA TYR A 268 -1.08 -7.44 13.87
C TYR A 268 -1.20 -6.74 15.23
N LEU A 269 -2.40 -6.65 15.81
CA LEU A 269 -2.62 -5.88 17.03
C LEU A 269 -1.76 -6.38 18.21
N ASP A 270 -1.64 -7.70 18.35
CA ASP A 270 -0.77 -8.36 19.31
C ASP A 270 0.72 -8.03 19.09
N LEU A 271 1.16 -7.91 17.83
CA LEU A 271 2.52 -7.52 17.51
C LEU A 271 2.84 -6.08 17.95
N TYR A 272 1.88 -5.17 17.80
CA TYR A 272 2.00 -3.78 18.28
C TYR A 272 1.90 -3.69 19.81
N ALA A 273 1.05 -4.50 20.44
CA ALA A 273 0.98 -4.59 21.89
C ALA A 273 2.30 -5.10 22.50
N ALA A 274 2.93 -6.09 21.87
CA ALA A 274 4.23 -6.60 22.27
C ALA A 274 5.35 -5.56 22.07
N GLU A 275 5.35 -4.80 20.96
CA GLU A 275 6.27 -3.68 20.75
C GLU A 275 6.12 -2.61 21.84
N ALA A 276 4.88 -2.23 22.17
CA ALA A 276 4.62 -1.23 23.21
C ALA A 276 5.13 -1.72 24.58
N ALA A 277 4.86 -2.98 24.93
CA ALA A 277 5.33 -3.60 26.16
C ALA A 277 6.88 -3.65 26.22
N TRP A 278 7.53 -3.99 25.11
CA TRP A 278 8.99 -3.99 25.02
C TRP A 278 9.56 -2.57 25.12
N THR A 279 8.94 -1.59 24.47
CA THR A 279 9.38 -0.18 24.47
C THR A 279 9.38 0.44 25.86
N LEU A 280 8.38 0.14 26.68
CA LEU A 280 8.36 0.59 28.08
C LEU A 280 9.45 -0.04 28.95
N GLN A 281 10.07 -1.14 28.49
CA GLN A 281 11.17 -1.81 29.18
C GLN A 281 12.56 -1.38 28.64
N LYS A 282 12.64 -0.82 27.43
CA LYS A 282 13.92 -0.46 26.75
C LYS A 282 14.74 0.59 27.52
N GLY A 283 14.11 1.67 27.99
CA GLY A 283 14.80 2.79 28.66
C GLY A 283 15.41 2.46 30.04
N LYS A 284 15.39 1.18 30.43
CA LYS A 284 15.89 0.66 31.72
C LYS A 284 17.10 -0.25 31.55
N ARG A 285 17.55 -0.49 30.32
CA ARG A 285 18.67 -1.38 29.96
C ARG A 285 19.93 -0.59 29.62
N ALA A 286 21.06 -1.28 29.59
CA ALA A 286 22.31 -0.69 29.16
C ALA A 286 22.22 -0.25 27.68
N GLU A 287 22.95 0.81 27.33
CA GLU A 287 22.96 1.33 25.96
C GLU A 287 23.39 0.23 24.96
N GLY A 288 22.63 0.05 23.88
CA GLY A 288 22.93 -0.96 22.86
C GLY A 288 22.45 -2.39 23.13
N GLU A 289 22.00 -2.68 24.35
CA GLU A 289 21.56 -4.03 24.74
C GLU A 289 20.34 -4.48 23.91
N ASP A 290 19.40 -3.58 23.66
CA ASP A 290 18.18 -3.87 22.90
C ASP A 290 18.43 -4.23 21.44
N PHE A 291 19.41 -3.58 20.80
CA PHE A 291 19.81 -3.91 19.44
C PHE A 291 20.40 -5.32 19.39
N THR A 292 21.31 -5.62 20.31
CA THR A 292 21.96 -6.93 20.42
C THR A 292 20.95 -8.03 20.72
N ASN A 293 20.04 -7.80 21.68
CA ASN A 293 18.95 -8.71 22.02
C ASN A 293 18.06 -9.01 20.82
N LEU A 294 17.62 -7.98 20.10
CA LEU A 294 16.75 -8.16 18.94
C LEU A 294 17.46 -8.88 17.79
N MET A 295 18.74 -8.60 17.57
CA MET A 295 19.59 -9.34 16.61
C MET A 295 19.73 -10.81 16.99
N ALA A 296 19.93 -11.12 18.27
CA ALA A 296 20.02 -12.48 18.77
C ALA A 296 18.67 -13.22 18.62
N TRP A 297 17.55 -12.59 19.00
CA TRP A 297 16.21 -13.18 18.88
C TRP A 297 15.86 -13.49 17.42
N MET A 298 16.15 -12.56 16.51
CA MET A 298 15.98 -12.75 15.07
C MET A 298 16.98 -13.74 14.44
N SER A 299 17.99 -14.19 15.18
CA SER A 299 19.00 -15.15 14.71
C SER A 299 18.69 -16.60 15.06
N ARG A 300 17.62 -16.83 15.84
CA ARG A 300 17.13 -18.17 16.18
C ARG A 300 16.77 -18.97 14.92
N GLN A 301 16.88 -20.29 15.03
CA GLN A 301 16.40 -21.21 13.99
C GLN A 301 14.87 -21.10 13.87
N GLY A 302 14.40 -21.01 12.64
CA GLY A 302 12.99 -20.86 12.32
C GLY A 302 12.77 -19.83 11.22
N ARG A 303 11.85 -20.11 10.31
CA ARG A 303 11.46 -19.14 9.29
C ARG A 303 10.43 -18.19 9.90
N SER A 304 10.52 -16.90 9.57
CA SER A 304 9.53 -15.93 10.06
C SER A 304 8.10 -16.36 9.71
N PRO A 305 7.13 -16.20 10.63
CA PRO A 305 5.70 -16.49 10.36
C PRO A 305 5.11 -15.61 9.26
N LEU A 306 5.82 -14.54 8.86
CA LEU A 306 5.44 -13.63 7.78
C LEU A 306 6.07 -14.02 6.42
N ALA A 307 6.69 -15.20 6.32
CA ALA A 307 7.18 -15.72 5.05
C ALA A 307 6.02 -15.90 4.05
N GLY A 308 6.17 -15.33 2.85
CA GLY A 308 5.10 -15.36 1.84
C GLY A 308 4.04 -14.26 2.00
N TYR A 309 4.26 -13.26 2.86
CA TYR A 309 3.35 -12.11 3.02
C TYR A 309 2.90 -11.49 1.69
N PHE A 310 3.82 -11.30 0.74
CA PHE A 310 3.50 -10.73 -0.58
C PHE A 310 2.84 -11.72 -1.55
N GLN A 311 2.83 -13.01 -1.24
CA GLN A 311 2.12 -14.05 -1.99
C GLN A 311 0.66 -14.20 -1.50
N GLY A 312 0.16 -13.25 -0.71
CA GLY A 312 -1.21 -13.29 -0.19
C GLY A 312 -1.37 -14.02 1.15
N ARG A 313 -0.30 -14.60 1.71
CA ARG A 313 -0.31 -15.22 3.05
C ARG A 313 -0.34 -14.16 4.14
N LYS A 314 -1.52 -13.59 4.40
CA LYS A 314 -1.73 -12.68 5.52
C LYS A 314 -1.77 -13.47 6.84
N ARG A 315 -1.12 -12.92 7.86
CA ARG A 315 -1.09 -13.45 9.22
C ARG A 315 -2.50 -13.55 9.83
N SER A 316 -2.79 -14.64 10.52
CA SER A 316 -3.90 -14.74 11.48
C SER A 316 -3.47 -14.16 12.83
N LEU A 317 -4.38 -13.49 13.52
CA LEU A 317 -4.15 -13.04 14.89
C LEU A 317 -4.38 -14.24 15.83
N PRO A 318 -3.41 -14.64 16.67
CA PRO A 318 -3.66 -15.56 17.77
C PRO A 318 -4.54 -14.88 18.81
N LEU A 319 -5.80 -15.29 18.88
CA LEU A 319 -6.82 -14.70 19.74
C LEU A 319 -7.09 -15.61 20.93
N CYS A 320 -6.96 -15.07 22.15
CA CYS A 320 -7.24 -15.81 23.38
C CYS A 320 -8.72 -16.14 23.52
N LYS A 321 -9.00 -17.28 24.17
CA LYS A 321 -10.35 -17.75 24.51
C LYS A 321 -10.50 -18.05 25.99
N VAL A 322 -11.74 -17.98 26.46
CA VAL A 322 -12.11 -18.17 27.86
C VAL A 322 -11.75 -19.57 28.39
N ASP A 323 -11.67 -20.57 27.50
CA ASP A 323 -11.26 -21.95 27.79
C ASP A 323 -9.74 -22.16 27.88
N GLY A 324 -8.94 -21.11 27.65
CA GLY A 324 -7.48 -21.16 27.66
C GLY A 324 -6.86 -21.55 26.31
N THR A 325 -7.65 -21.69 25.25
CA THR A 325 -7.15 -21.96 23.90
C THR A 325 -6.85 -20.68 23.12
N ILE A 326 -6.09 -20.83 22.03
CA ILE A 326 -5.79 -19.76 21.08
C ILE A 326 -6.47 -20.08 19.75
N GLU A 327 -7.32 -19.19 19.26
CA GLU A 327 -7.96 -19.28 17.94
C GLU A 327 -7.20 -18.42 16.92
N ASP A 328 -6.95 -18.96 15.73
CA ASP A 328 -6.44 -18.18 14.59
C ASP A 328 -7.55 -17.29 14.00
N TRP A 329 -7.57 -16.03 14.40
CA TRP A 329 -8.59 -15.09 13.98
C TRP A 329 -8.18 -14.29 12.74
N LYS A 330 -9.13 -14.10 11.80
CA LYS A 330 -9.01 -13.16 10.68
C LYS A 330 -10.21 -12.21 10.67
N PRO A 331 -10.02 -10.94 10.28
CA PRO A 331 -11.13 -10.03 10.05
C PRO A 331 -11.98 -10.63 8.95
N LYS A 332 -13.30 -10.63 9.16
CA LYS A 332 -14.24 -10.99 8.10
C LYS A 332 -13.88 -10.14 6.87
N PRO A 333 -13.79 -10.73 5.66
CA PRO A 333 -13.67 -9.91 4.47
C PRO A 333 -14.80 -8.88 4.50
N ARG A 334 -14.56 -7.67 3.96
CA ARG A 334 -15.64 -6.71 3.71
C ARG A 334 -16.55 -7.28 2.63
N LYS A 335 -17.27 -8.37 2.93
CA LYS A 335 -18.36 -8.92 2.14
C LYS A 335 -19.58 -8.10 2.54
N GLY A 336 -19.80 -7.07 1.75
CA GLY A 336 -20.99 -6.25 1.76
C GLY A 336 -20.93 -5.44 0.49
N THR A 337 -21.98 -5.52 -0.32
CA THR A 337 -22.29 -4.50 -1.30
C THR A 337 -22.25 -3.18 -0.52
N VAL A 338 -21.25 -2.34 -0.78
CA VAL A 338 -21.32 -0.98 -0.29
C VAL A 338 -22.51 -0.40 -1.04
N THR A 339 -23.64 -0.20 -0.36
CA THR A 339 -24.70 0.66 -0.88
C THR A 339 -24.07 2.04 -0.93
N PHE A 340 -23.63 2.42 -2.14
CA PHE A 340 -23.23 3.79 -2.35
C PHE A 340 -24.51 4.59 -2.24
N ILE A 341 -24.42 5.73 -1.59
CA ILE A 341 -25.53 6.66 -1.46
C ILE A 341 -25.05 7.89 -2.22
N ASP A 342 -25.86 8.42 -3.12
CA ASP A 342 -25.51 9.64 -3.80
C ASP A 342 -25.53 10.86 -2.84
N LYS A 343 -25.37 12.06 -3.39
CA LYS A 343 -25.38 13.29 -2.61
C LYS A 343 -26.76 13.59 -2.00
N ASP A 344 -27.81 13.02 -2.58
CA ASP A 344 -29.22 13.27 -2.32
C ASP A 344 -29.86 12.17 -1.46
N ALA A 345 -29.06 11.23 -0.94
CA ALA A 345 -29.46 10.12 -0.08
C ALA A 345 -30.03 8.89 -0.80
N GLU A 346 -29.99 8.85 -2.13
CA GLU A 346 -30.56 7.74 -2.89
C GLU A 346 -29.60 6.54 -2.96
N PRO A 347 -30.11 5.30 -2.76
CA PRO A 347 -29.30 4.10 -2.84
C PRO A 347 -28.86 3.83 -4.28
N ILE A 348 -27.55 3.89 -4.49
CA ILE A 348 -26.89 3.47 -5.72
C ILE A 348 -26.60 1.96 -5.62
N GLU A 349 -27.18 1.20 -6.54
CA GLU A 349 -26.87 -0.22 -6.71
C GLU A 349 -25.42 -0.40 -7.18
N TYR A 350 -24.55 -0.93 -6.31
CA TYR A 350 -23.19 -1.31 -6.71
C TYR A 350 -23.22 -2.64 -7.44
N LYS A 351 -23.36 -2.59 -8.77
CA LYS A 351 -23.13 -3.76 -9.61
C LYS A 351 -21.62 -4.05 -9.58
N PRO A 352 -21.17 -5.24 -9.11
CA PRO A 352 -19.75 -5.58 -9.09
C PRO A 352 -19.18 -5.42 -10.51
N ARG A 353 -18.01 -4.80 -10.62
CA ARG A 353 -17.36 -4.52 -11.91
C ARG A 353 -17.28 -5.80 -12.73
N ARG A 354 -18.08 -5.90 -13.79
CA ARG A 354 -17.82 -6.86 -14.87
C ARG A 354 -16.42 -6.54 -15.42
N PRO A 355 -15.60 -7.54 -15.80
CA PRO A 355 -14.26 -7.29 -16.29
C PRO A 355 -14.30 -6.33 -17.48
N LEU A 356 -13.67 -5.15 -17.34
CA LEU A 356 -13.66 -4.12 -18.39
C LEU A 356 -13.13 -4.66 -19.73
N ALA A 357 -12.23 -5.64 -19.70
CA ALA A 357 -11.76 -6.36 -20.89
C ALA A 357 -12.88 -6.95 -21.76
N LYS A 358 -14.04 -7.29 -21.16
CA LYS A 358 -15.18 -7.89 -21.86
C LYS A 358 -16.33 -6.91 -22.13
N THR A 359 -16.37 -5.78 -21.44
CA THR A 359 -17.54 -4.87 -21.44
C THR A 359 -17.18 -3.41 -21.74
N TRP A 360 -15.98 -3.13 -22.23
CA TRP A 360 -15.53 -1.75 -22.48
C TRP A 360 -16.38 -1.03 -23.54
N ARG A 361 -16.93 -1.77 -24.52
CA ARG A 361 -17.83 -1.25 -25.57
C ARG A 361 -19.21 -0.82 -25.05
N GLU A 362 -19.63 -1.32 -23.89
CA GLU A 362 -20.95 -1.01 -23.33
C GLU A 362 -21.03 0.46 -22.86
N GLY A 363 -22.18 1.11 -23.10
CA GLY A 363 -22.47 2.44 -22.59
C GLY A 363 -21.79 3.60 -23.33
N PHE A 364 -21.35 3.37 -24.57
CA PHE A 364 -21.00 4.44 -25.49
C PHE A 364 -22.24 5.01 -26.17
N THR A 365 -22.33 6.34 -26.23
CA THR A 365 -23.28 7.07 -27.06
C THR A 365 -22.53 7.63 -28.26
N PHE A 366 -23.12 7.54 -29.46
CA PHE A 366 -22.50 7.96 -30.70
C PHE A 366 -23.27 9.13 -31.31
N LEU A 367 -22.53 10.10 -31.85
CA LEU A 367 -23.05 11.29 -32.52
C LEU A 367 -22.12 11.64 -33.68
N SER A 368 -22.66 12.14 -34.81
CA SER A 368 -21.78 12.71 -35.84
C SER A 368 -21.12 14.00 -35.33
N ALA A 369 -19.97 14.34 -35.89
CA ALA A 369 -19.31 15.60 -35.56
C ALA A 369 -20.19 16.81 -35.89
N GLU A 370 -20.98 16.74 -36.98
CA GLU A 370 -21.99 17.75 -37.32
C GLU A 370 -23.05 17.91 -36.22
N GLN A 371 -23.67 16.81 -35.78
CA GLN A 371 -24.68 16.84 -34.72
C GLN A 371 -24.10 17.39 -33.41
N PHE A 372 -22.89 16.97 -33.07
CA PHE A 372 -22.21 17.46 -31.88
C PHE A 372 -21.90 18.96 -31.96
N LEU A 373 -21.40 19.46 -33.08
CA LEU A 373 -21.07 20.87 -33.24
C LEU A 373 -22.33 21.76 -33.30
N ALA A 374 -23.44 21.26 -33.84
CA ALA A 374 -24.73 21.95 -33.83
C ALA A 374 -25.33 22.05 -32.41
N ALA A 375 -25.15 21.02 -31.59
CA ALA A 375 -25.66 21.00 -30.21
C ALA A 375 -24.65 20.38 -29.22
N PRO A 376 -23.58 21.11 -28.83
CA PRO A 376 -22.53 20.55 -27.96
C PRO A 376 -23.04 20.13 -26.58
N SER A 377 -24.15 20.70 -26.11
CA SER A 377 -24.80 20.38 -24.84
C SER A 377 -25.31 18.93 -24.75
N LEU A 378 -25.47 18.24 -25.88
CA LEU A 378 -25.80 16.81 -25.95
C LEU A 378 -24.73 15.93 -25.29
N VAL A 379 -23.48 16.40 -25.25
CA VAL A 379 -22.40 15.73 -24.51
C VAL A 379 -22.21 16.43 -23.17
N PRO A 380 -22.22 15.68 -22.06
CA PRO A 380 -22.03 16.28 -20.76
C PRO A 380 -20.55 16.62 -20.52
N ASP A 381 -20.25 17.69 -19.78
CA ASP A 381 -18.87 18.11 -19.51
C ASP A 381 -18.39 17.61 -18.15
N HIS A 382 -18.18 16.30 -18.07
CA HIS A 382 -17.59 15.65 -16.91
C HIS A 382 -16.63 14.53 -17.34
N GLY A 383 -16.11 13.79 -16.35
CA GLY A 383 -15.14 12.72 -16.59
C GLY A 383 -15.67 11.60 -17.48
N GLY A 384 -14.92 11.28 -18.53
CA GLY A 384 -15.23 10.17 -19.41
C GLY A 384 -14.14 9.85 -20.41
N VAL A 385 -14.47 8.93 -21.31
CA VAL A 385 -13.63 8.50 -22.43
C VAL A 385 -14.37 8.79 -23.73
N TYR A 386 -13.65 9.26 -24.73
CA TYR A 386 -14.16 9.47 -26.08
C TYR A 386 -13.36 8.63 -27.08
N ALA A 387 -14.02 8.27 -28.17
CA ALA A 387 -13.49 7.52 -29.28
C ALA A 387 -13.96 8.21 -30.57
N VAL A 388 -13.02 8.48 -31.46
CA VAL A 388 -13.21 9.16 -32.72
C VAL A 388 -13.11 8.12 -33.81
N PHE A 389 -14.16 8.04 -34.60
CA PHE A 389 -14.29 7.15 -35.74
C PHE A 389 -14.31 7.99 -37.01
N VAL A 390 -13.69 7.47 -38.06
CA VAL A 390 -13.56 8.14 -39.34
C VAL A 390 -14.22 7.27 -40.39
N ARG A 391 -15.14 7.86 -41.17
CA ARG A 391 -15.76 7.22 -42.33
C ARG A 391 -14.71 6.99 -43.41
N GLY A 392 -14.73 5.80 -44.03
CA GLY A 392 -13.68 5.41 -44.98
C GLY A 392 -12.30 5.24 -44.33
N GLY A 393 -12.24 5.02 -43.01
CA GLY A 393 -10.99 5.01 -42.24
C GLY A 393 -9.98 3.99 -42.75
N GLN A 394 -10.39 2.82 -43.23
CA GLN A 394 -9.48 1.84 -43.88
C GLN A 394 -8.62 2.44 -45.00
N ALA A 395 -9.21 3.27 -45.88
CA ALA A 395 -8.47 3.89 -46.97
C ALA A 395 -7.48 4.93 -46.42
N ILE A 396 -7.89 5.72 -45.44
CA ILE A 396 -7.06 6.74 -44.78
C ILE A 396 -5.90 6.07 -44.04
N PHE A 397 -6.16 4.99 -43.29
CA PHE A 397 -5.12 4.26 -42.57
C PHE A 397 -4.17 3.57 -43.56
N GLY A 398 -4.70 2.91 -44.59
CA GLY A 398 -3.91 2.24 -45.63
C GLY A 398 -3.00 3.17 -46.40
N ALA A 399 -3.48 4.37 -46.76
CA ALA A 399 -2.67 5.42 -47.40
C ALA A 399 -1.46 5.85 -46.55
N THR A 400 -1.51 5.61 -45.24
CA THR A 400 -0.45 5.97 -44.29
C THR A 400 0.48 4.80 -43.94
N GLY A 401 0.32 3.66 -44.62
CA GLY A 401 1.10 2.45 -44.37
C GLY A 401 0.68 1.69 -43.11
N TYR A 402 -0.51 1.98 -42.56
CA TYR A 402 -1.06 1.17 -41.47
C TYR A 402 -1.40 -0.24 -41.97
N GLN A 403 -1.01 -1.25 -41.20
CA GLN A 403 -1.36 -2.65 -41.46
C GLN A 403 -2.14 -3.20 -40.27
N ASP A 404 -3.19 -3.96 -40.56
CA ASP A 404 -4.03 -4.55 -39.53
C ASP A 404 -3.26 -5.55 -38.66
N VAL A 405 -3.43 -5.40 -37.35
CA VAL A 405 -2.79 -6.27 -36.34
C VAL A 405 -3.85 -7.21 -35.78
N PRO A 406 -3.79 -8.54 -36.03
CA PRO A 406 -4.85 -9.48 -35.63
C PRO A 406 -5.18 -9.46 -34.13
N GLN A 407 -4.19 -9.20 -33.27
CA GLN A 407 -4.39 -9.15 -31.81
C GLN A 407 -5.10 -7.87 -31.34
N ARG A 408 -5.16 -6.83 -32.18
CA ARG A 408 -5.78 -5.54 -31.89
C ARG A 408 -6.50 -5.03 -33.14
N PRO A 409 -7.65 -5.62 -33.51
CA PRO A 409 -8.38 -5.19 -34.67
C PRO A 409 -8.86 -3.74 -34.52
N VAL A 410 -9.05 -3.05 -35.65
CA VAL A 410 -9.71 -1.76 -35.67
C VAL A 410 -11.15 -1.93 -35.19
N TRP A 411 -11.57 -1.10 -34.23
CA TRP A 411 -12.95 -1.12 -33.75
C TRP A 411 -13.84 -0.40 -34.75
N ARG A 412 -14.81 -1.12 -35.32
CA ARG A 412 -15.79 -0.56 -36.26
C ARG A 412 -17.11 -0.24 -35.57
N HIS A 413 -17.73 0.85 -35.99
CA HIS A 413 -19.09 1.23 -35.62
C HIS A 413 -19.75 1.83 -36.85
N ASP A 414 -20.85 1.20 -37.29
CA ASP A 414 -21.52 1.48 -38.57
C ASP A 414 -20.54 1.47 -39.76
N ASP A 415 -20.48 2.57 -40.51
CA ASP A 415 -19.62 2.80 -41.67
C ASP A 415 -18.27 3.46 -41.31
N ALA A 416 -17.95 3.58 -40.02
CA ALA A 416 -16.79 4.30 -39.52
C ALA A 416 -15.82 3.41 -38.73
N ASP A 417 -14.52 3.68 -38.90
CA ASP A 417 -13.43 2.95 -38.25
C ASP A 417 -12.81 3.78 -37.12
N HIS A 418 -12.55 3.16 -35.96
CA HIS A 418 -11.96 3.80 -34.80
C HIS A 418 -10.51 4.23 -35.05
N ALA A 419 -10.28 5.54 -35.04
CA ALA A 419 -8.99 6.14 -35.33
C ALA A 419 -8.26 6.60 -34.07
N TYR A 420 -8.98 7.22 -33.12
CA TYR A 420 -8.37 7.87 -31.96
C TYR A 420 -9.26 7.77 -30.70
N THR A 421 -8.68 7.50 -29.54
CA THR A 421 -9.38 7.56 -28.24
C THR A 421 -8.65 8.48 -27.28
N GLY A 422 -9.35 8.97 -26.27
CA GLY A 422 -8.74 9.71 -25.19
C GLY A 422 -9.63 9.78 -23.96
N GLU A 423 -8.99 10.13 -22.86
CA GLU A 423 -9.57 10.29 -21.54
C GLU A 423 -9.60 11.76 -21.13
N THR A 424 -10.63 12.18 -20.41
CA THR A 424 -10.74 13.59 -19.98
C THR A 424 -11.64 13.73 -18.76
N TYR A 425 -11.45 14.82 -18.00
CA TYR A 425 -12.37 15.24 -16.93
C TYR A 425 -13.48 16.18 -17.41
N GLY A 426 -13.43 16.60 -18.67
CA GLY A 426 -14.48 17.36 -19.36
C GLY A 426 -14.61 16.86 -20.80
N LEU A 427 -15.57 15.97 -21.05
CA LEU A 427 -15.82 15.34 -22.35
C LEU A 427 -16.15 16.38 -23.43
N ARG A 428 -17.18 17.20 -23.19
CA ARG A 428 -17.63 18.22 -24.15
C ARG A 428 -16.50 19.17 -24.53
N THR A 429 -15.80 19.72 -23.54
CA THR A 429 -14.69 20.66 -23.77
C THR A 429 -13.56 20.00 -24.58
N ARG A 430 -13.23 18.73 -24.28
CA ARG A 430 -12.16 18.03 -25.00
C ARG A 430 -12.55 17.68 -26.43
N ILE A 431 -13.78 17.20 -26.66
CA ILE A 431 -14.26 16.88 -28.01
C ILE A 431 -14.35 18.14 -28.87
N LEU A 432 -14.82 19.27 -28.31
CA LEU A 432 -14.79 20.58 -28.99
C LEU A 432 -13.37 20.97 -29.41
N SER A 433 -12.37 20.80 -28.54
CA SER A 433 -10.97 21.10 -28.88
C SER A 433 -10.45 20.25 -30.05
N HIS A 434 -11.00 19.06 -30.27
CA HIS A 434 -10.66 18.21 -31.40
C HIS A 434 -11.38 18.61 -32.69
N LEU A 435 -12.69 18.86 -32.61
CA LEU A 435 -13.52 19.06 -33.80
C LEU A 435 -13.50 20.50 -34.34
N ALA A 436 -13.42 21.51 -33.46
CA ALA A 436 -13.46 22.93 -33.84
C ALA A 436 -12.32 23.75 -33.21
N GLY A 437 -11.34 23.08 -32.60
CA GLY A 437 -10.18 23.74 -32.00
C GLY A 437 -9.07 24.02 -32.99
N ASP A 438 -7.86 24.07 -32.46
CA ASP A 438 -6.63 24.39 -33.19
C ASP A 438 -5.61 23.24 -32.99
N ILE A 439 -4.75 23.05 -33.97
CA ILE A 439 -3.67 22.07 -34.00
C ILE A 439 -2.81 22.10 -32.73
N LEU A 440 -2.59 23.29 -32.15
CA LEU A 440 -1.75 23.50 -30.98
C LEU A 440 -2.30 22.84 -29.71
N VAL A 441 -3.61 22.54 -29.68
CA VAL A 441 -4.29 21.92 -28.52
C VAL A 441 -4.85 20.52 -28.83
N SER A 442 -4.70 20.06 -30.07
CA SER A 442 -5.32 18.83 -30.57
C SER A 442 -4.36 17.97 -31.39
N ASN A 443 -3.84 16.93 -30.73
CA ASN A 443 -3.01 15.94 -31.40
C ASN A 443 -3.74 15.22 -32.55
N LEU A 444 -5.07 15.11 -32.50
CA LEU A 444 -5.87 14.52 -33.57
C LEU A 444 -5.83 15.40 -34.81
N ARG A 445 -6.01 16.73 -34.65
CA ARG A 445 -5.98 17.69 -35.75
C ARG A 445 -4.61 17.71 -36.42
N GLU A 446 -3.55 17.75 -35.60
CA GLU A 446 -2.17 17.66 -36.10
C GLU A 446 -1.95 16.38 -36.91
N THR A 447 -2.49 15.24 -36.45
CA THR A 447 -2.38 13.99 -37.19
C THR A 447 -3.07 14.12 -38.54
N LEU A 448 -4.35 14.51 -38.58
CA LEU A 448 -5.12 14.59 -39.81
C LEU A 448 -4.52 15.58 -40.83
N MET A 449 -4.06 16.75 -40.38
CA MET A 449 -3.40 17.72 -41.27
C MET A 449 -2.06 17.20 -41.79
N ALA A 450 -1.26 16.54 -40.94
CA ALA A 450 -0.01 15.93 -41.39
C ALA A 450 -0.26 14.80 -42.40
N LEU A 451 -1.34 14.03 -42.24
CA LEU A 451 -1.75 13.01 -43.21
C LEU A 451 -2.18 13.63 -44.54
N GLN A 452 -2.92 14.73 -44.49
CA GLN A 452 -3.32 15.46 -45.69
C GLN A 452 -2.11 16.05 -46.43
N TRP A 453 -1.18 16.66 -45.69
CA TRP A 453 0.06 17.20 -46.25
C TRP A 453 0.95 16.14 -46.89
N GLY A 454 1.16 15.01 -46.19
CA GLY A 454 2.14 14.01 -46.62
C GLY A 454 1.72 13.16 -47.82
N GLY A 455 0.42 13.04 -48.09
CA GLY A 455 -0.06 12.14 -49.14
C GLY A 455 -1.51 12.32 -49.56
N GLY A 456 -2.15 13.46 -49.23
CA GLY A 456 -3.54 13.73 -49.63
C GLY A 456 -4.54 12.72 -49.09
N ALA A 457 -4.30 12.19 -47.88
CA ALA A 457 -5.06 11.06 -47.36
C ALA A 457 -6.52 11.37 -47.02
N LEU A 458 -6.91 12.66 -46.95
CA LEU A 458 -8.28 13.09 -46.68
C LEU A 458 -8.94 13.53 -48.00
N PRO A 459 -9.95 12.79 -48.50
CA PRO A 459 -10.71 13.20 -49.69
C PRO A 459 -11.37 14.56 -49.45
N ASP A 460 -11.21 15.50 -50.38
CA ASP A 460 -11.64 16.89 -50.25
C ASP A 460 -11.19 17.55 -48.93
N GLY A 461 -10.01 17.15 -48.46
CA GLY A 461 -9.39 17.63 -47.23
C GLY A 461 -8.90 19.07 -47.31
N PRO A 462 -8.45 19.64 -46.18
CA PRO A 462 -7.96 21.01 -46.14
C PRO A 462 -6.73 21.21 -47.01
N ASP A 463 -6.66 22.37 -47.68
CA ASP A 463 -5.37 22.91 -48.13
C ASP A 463 -4.62 23.45 -46.90
N VAL A 464 -3.59 22.71 -46.49
CA VAL A 464 -2.77 23.04 -45.31
C VAL A 464 -1.78 24.17 -45.57
N GLU A 465 -1.51 24.50 -46.84
CA GLU A 465 -0.58 25.55 -47.24
C GLU A 465 -1.28 26.91 -47.40
N ALA A 466 -2.61 26.93 -47.57
CA ALA A 466 -3.46 28.14 -47.57
C ALA A 466 -3.44 28.96 -46.26
N GLY A 467 -2.71 28.49 -45.24
CA GLY A 467 -2.51 29.16 -43.96
C GLY A 467 -3.44 28.64 -42.86
N ARG A 468 -2.96 28.75 -41.61
CA ARG A 468 -3.60 28.13 -40.42
C ARG A 468 -5.11 28.30 -40.35
N ILE A 469 -5.62 29.52 -40.43
CA ILE A 469 -7.06 29.78 -40.22
C ILE A 469 -7.90 29.07 -41.28
N GLN A 470 -7.46 29.08 -42.54
CA GLN A 470 -8.18 28.44 -43.64
C GLN A 470 -8.10 26.92 -43.52
N ALA A 471 -6.91 26.38 -43.25
CA ALA A 471 -6.70 24.94 -43.01
C ALA A 471 -7.53 24.40 -41.84
N GLU A 472 -7.59 25.12 -40.71
CA GLU A 472 -8.37 24.73 -39.53
C GLU A 472 -9.88 24.77 -39.78
N ARG A 473 -10.36 25.77 -40.52
CA ARG A 473 -11.78 25.86 -40.93
C ARG A 473 -12.14 24.73 -41.88
N ALA A 474 -11.35 24.51 -42.92
CA ALA A 474 -11.57 23.44 -43.89
C ALA A 474 -11.51 22.06 -43.22
N LEU A 475 -10.57 21.83 -42.29
CA LEU A 475 -10.55 20.57 -41.52
C LEU A 475 -11.82 20.41 -40.68
N THR A 476 -12.32 21.48 -40.07
CA THR A 476 -13.56 21.41 -39.26
C THR A 476 -14.75 21.01 -40.12
N GLU A 477 -14.90 21.59 -41.32
CA GLU A 477 -15.96 21.19 -42.27
C GLU A 477 -15.79 19.74 -42.73
N TRP A 478 -14.55 19.33 -43.04
CA TRP A 478 -14.26 17.94 -43.38
C TRP A 478 -14.62 16.98 -42.24
N MET A 479 -14.31 17.34 -41.00
CA MET A 479 -14.63 16.53 -39.82
C MET A 479 -16.15 16.39 -39.62
N LYS A 480 -16.95 17.43 -39.87
CA LYS A 480 -18.42 17.35 -39.76
C LYS A 480 -19.00 16.24 -40.64
N ALA A 481 -18.50 16.10 -41.87
CA ALA A 481 -18.96 15.10 -42.82
C ALA A 481 -18.43 13.69 -42.54
N ASN A 482 -17.20 13.58 -42.00
CA ASN A 482 -16.45 12.32 -41.99
C ASN A 482 -16.21 11.72 -40.60
N ILE A 483 -16.47 12.45 -39.50
CA ILE A 483 -16.21 11.96 -38.14
C ILE A 483 -17.49 11.60 -37.40
N LEU A 484 -17.44 10.45 -36.74
CA LEU A 484 -18.37 10.04 -35.70
C LEU A 484 -17.64 10.03 -34.34
N VAL A 485 -18.26 10.57 -33.31
CA VAL A 485 -17.72 10.58 -31.94
C VAL A 485 -18.55 9.66 -31.06
N GLY A 486 -17.91 8.62 -30.56
CA GLY A 486 -18.40 7.82 -29.44
C GLY A 486 -17.92 8.41 -28.12
N TYR A 487 -18.79 8.58 -27.13
CA TYR A 487 -18.38 8.99 -25.79
C TYR A 487 -19.04 8.15 -24.70
N ARG A 488 -18.33 8.01 -23.58
CA ARG A 488 -18.78 7.31 -22.39
C ARG A 488 -18.39 8.06 -21.12
N SER A 489 -19.41 8.51 -20.40
CA SER A 489 -19.30 9.09 -19.07
C SER A 489 -18.85 8.06 -18.04
N CYS A 490 -17.74 8.30 -17.33
CA CYS A 490 -17.27 7.40 -16.27
C CYS A 490 -16.28 8.06 -15.30
N SER A 491 -16.27 7.60 -14.05
CA SER A 491 -15.36 8.11 -13.01
C SER A 491 -13.93 7.57 -13.09
N TYR A 492 -13.69 6.51 -13.87
CA TYR A 492 -12.41 5.80 -13.97
C TYR A 492 -11.87 5.84 -15.40
N VAL A 493 -11.72 7.06 -15.91
CA VAL A 493 -11.43 7.36 -17.32
C VAL A 493 -10.22 6.59 -17.84
N LYS A 494 -9.15 6.51 -17.04
CA LYS A 494 -7.90 5.83 -17.41
C LYS A 494 -8.04 4.31 -17.55
N ASP A 495 -8.85 3.67 -16.70
CA ASP A 495 -9.05 2.22 -16.74
C ASP A 495 -9.80 1.82 -18.03
N VAL A 496 -10.78 2.64 -18.43
CA VAL A 496 -11.59 2.41 -19.63
C VAL A 496 -10.79 2.68 -20.90
N GLU A 497 -10.05 3.79 -20.96
CA GLU A 497 -9.15 4.09 -22.09
C GLU A 497 -8.09 2.99 -22.27
N THR A 498 -7.46 2.54 -21.18
CA THR A 498 -6.48 1.45 -21.24
C THR A 498 -7.11 0.17 -21.83
N ALA A 499 -8.34 -0.16 -21.43
CA ALA A 499 -9.05 -1.32 -21.98
C ALA A 499 -9.33 -1.19 -23.48
N ILE A 500 -9.66 0.01 -23.97
CA ILE A 500 -9.84 0.28 -25.41
C ILE A 500 -8.50 0.12 -26.15
N LEU A 501 -7.43 0.74 -25.65
CA LEU A 501 -6.10 0.70 -26.26
C LEU A 501 -5.45 -0.69 -26.23
N ASP A 502 -5.84 -1.54 -25.28
CA ASP A 502 -5.39 -2.93 -25.22
C ASP A 502 -6.18 -3.83 -26.17
N ALA A 503 -7.46 -3.52 -26.40
CA ALA A 503 -8.36 -4.33 -27.24
C ALA A 503 -8.42 -3.89 -28.71
N THR A 504 -7.99 -2.66 -29.03
CA THR A 504 -8.13 -2.05 -30.37
C THR A 504 -6.84 -1.39 -30.82
N ALA A 505 -6.68 -1.21 -32.13
CA ALA A 505 -5.48 -0.60 -32.70
C ALA A 505 -5.33 0.90 -32.36
N SER A 506 -6.42 1.67 -32.44
CA SER A 506 -6.43 3.14 -32.36
C SER A 506 -5.25 3.78 -33.13
N PRO A 507 -5.23 3.71 -34.47
CA PRO A 507 -4.06 4.07 -35.28
C PRO A 507 -3.44 5.43 -34.95
N PHE A 508 -4.22 6.43 -34.57
CA PHE A 508 -3.72 7.79 -34.28
C PHE A 508 -3.26 7.98 -32.82
N ASN A 509 -3.41 6.98 -31.95
CA ASN A 509 -2.92 7.01 -30.56
C ASN A 509 -1.44 6.60 -30.47
N LEU A 510 -0.55 7.57 -30.65
CA LEU A 510 0.90 7.36 -30.57
C LEU A 510 1.36 7.03 -29.14
N ARG A 511 1.82 5.79 -28.92
CA ARG A 511 2.38 5.35 -27.63
C ARG A 511 3.82 5.87 -27.46
N ARG A 512 4.15 6.38 -26.27
CA ARG A 512 5.52 6.86 -25.94
C ARG A 512 6.53 5.74 -25.66
N SER A 513 6.07 4.52 -25.38
CA SER A 513 6.92 3.38 -25.01
C SER A 513 6.69 2.22 -25.98
N ASN A 514 7.76 1.69 -26.57
CA ASN A 514 7.74 0.67 -27.63
C ASN A 514 6.77 1.04 -28.77
N PRO A 515 7.01 2.14 -29.49
CA PRO A 515 6.22 2.47 -30.68
C PRO A 515 6.34 1.36 -31.73
N SER A 516 5.27 1.15 -32.49
CA SER A 516 5.33 0.32 -33.70
C SER A 516 6.01 1.08 -34.83
N ALA A 517 6.47 0.39 -35.87
CA ALA A 517 7.05 1.03 -37.05
C ALA A 517 6.09 2.07 -37.67
N TYR A 518 4.78 1.78 -37.69
CA TYR A 518 3.75 2.73 -38.10
C TYR A 518 3.68 3.97 -37.20
N ALA A 519 3.73 3.79 -35.87
CA ALA A 519 3.70 4.91 -34.94
C ALA A 519 4.95 5.80 -35.07
N ASP A 520 6.12 5.22 -35.36
CA ASP A 520 7.34 5.98 -35.64
C ASP A 520 7.24 6.76 -36.95
N ALA A 521 6.74 6.13 -38.02
CA ALA A 521 6.50 6.81 -39.30
C ALA A 521 5.51 7.97 -39.18
N LEU A 522 4.43 7.79 -38.41
CA LEU A 522 3.43 8.83 -38.17
C LEU A 522 3.98 9.97 -37.27
N GLN A 523 4.83 9.64 -36.28
CA GLN A 523 5.55 10.66 -35.49
C GLN A 523 6.52 11.47 -36.36
N ASP A 524 7.23 10.81 -37.28
CA ASP A 524 8.13 11.45 -38.23
C ASP A 524 7.39 12.40 -39.16
N LEU A 525 6.27 11.95 -39.73
CA LEU A 525 5.41 12.76 -40.58
C LEU A 525 4.89 14.01 -39.86
N ARG A 526 4.43 13.88 -38.61
CA ARG A 526 4.00 15.03 -37.78
C ARG A 526 5.15 15.99 -37.45
N ARG A 527 6.37 15.48 -37.33
CA ARG A 527 7.56 16.32 -37.11
C ARG A 527 7.84 17.14 -38.37
N ARG A 528 7.95 16.50 -39.53
CA ARG A 528 8.17 17.18 -40.82
C ARG A 528 7.09 18.18 -41.14
N PHE A 529 5.81 17.82 -40.95
CA PHE A 529 4.69 18.75 -41.13
C PHE A 529 4.81 20.00 -40.23
N ARG A 530 5.25 19.83 -38.97
CA ARG A 530 5.46 20.98 -38.09
C ARG A 530 6.61 21.88 -38.56
N ASP A 531 7.69 21.27 -39.04
CA ASP A 531 8.89 21.98 -39.45
C ASP A 531 8.68 22.70 -40.78
N ASP A 532 7.98 22.07 -41.74
CA ASP A 532 7.85 22.56 -43.11
C ASP A 532 6.63 23.47 -43.33
N VAL A 533 5.53 23.24 -42.60
CA VAL A 533 4.26 23.98 -42.79
C VAL A 533 3.90 24.83 -41.58
N VAL A 534 3.79 24.20 -40.40
CA VAL A 534 3.28 24.89 -39.19
C VAL A 534 4.24 25.99 -38.74
N SER A 535 5.55 25.83 -38.95
CA SER A 535 6.56 26.84 -38.63
C SER A 535 6.37 28.15 -39.41
N GLY A 536 5.83 28.07 -40.63
CA GLY A 536 5.50 29.20 -41.51
C GLY A 536 4.17 29.87 -41.20
N TRP A 537 3.33 29.27 -40.35
CA TRP A 537 2.05 29.86 -39.97
C TRP A 537 2.23 31.03 -38.99
N ALA A 538 1.43 32.09 -39.19
CA ALA A 538 1.40 33.23 -38.29
C ALA A 538 1.01 32.79 -36.86
N LYS A 539 1.87 33.12 -35.89
CA LYS A 539 1.66 32.79 -34.48
C LYS A 539 0.38 33.46 -33.96
N PRO A 540 -0.46 32.77 -33.17
CA PRO A 540 -1.62 33.40 -32.56
C PRO A 540 -1.21 34.53 -31.61
N GLU A 541 -1.87 35.68 -31.72
CA GLU A 541 -1.74 36.75 -30.73
C GLU A 541 -2.32 36.28 -29.38
N GLY A 542 -1.53 36.41 -28.30
CA GLY A 542 -2.03 36.31 -26.93
C GLY A 542 -2.11 34.94 -26.26
N GLN A 543 -1.38 33.90 -26.69
CA GLN A 543 -1.34 32.66 -25.89
C GLN A 543 -0.35 32.72 -24.72
N PRO A 544 -0.78 32.35 -23.48
CA PRO A 544 0.13 32.17 -22.36
C PRO A 544 1.05 30.96 -22.60
N HIS A 545 2.29 31.07 -22.14
CA HIS A 545 3.27 29.99 -22.18
C HIS A 545 2.67 28.64 -21.76
N PRO A 546 3.06 27.53 -22.43
CA PRO A 546 2.54 26.20 -22.10
C PRO A 546 2.77 25.91 -20.63
N ARG A 547 1.73 25.42 -19.94
CA ARG A 547 1.84 24.95 -18.55
C ARG A 547 2.96 23.91 -18.45
N VAL A 548 4.09 24.33 -17.88
CA VAL A 548 5.12 23.42 -17.40
C VAL A 548 4.46 22.56 -16.32
N ARG A 549 4.19 21.28 -16.64
CA ARG A 549 3.68 20.33 -15.64
C ARG A 549 4.73 20.20 -14.53
N ARG A 550 4.35 20.58 -13.31
CA ARG A 550 5.08 20.27 -12.07
C ARG A 550 5.13 18.78 -11.82
#